data_AF-A0A1G3UHF6-F1
#
_entry.id   AF-A0A1G3UHF6-F1
#
_cell.length_a   1.000
_cell.length_b   1.000
_cell.length_c   1.000
_cell.angle_alpha   90.00
_cell.angle_beta   90.00
_cell.angle_gamma   90.00
#
_symmetry.space_group_name_H-M   'P 1'
#
loop_
_entity.id
_entity.type
_entity.pdbx_description
1 polymer ?
#
loop_
_entity_poly.entity_id
_entity_poly.type
_entity_poly.pdbx_seq_one_letter_code
_entity_poly.pdbx_strand_id
1 'polypeptide(L)'
;MDYLQIKKASPLHGEIKISGAKNASLPLIAMAILAKNSVEIRNLPNVADIKTLLKLLSNLGAKCSSAWAENNNVTTIDTSSLTQTKATYDIVRTMRASILVLGPILARFGHCEVSLPGGCAIGQRPVDLHLKALEQMGAVINIEAGYIHAIAPNGLKGCDIIFDKITVTGTANIVMAAALADGITTITNAAREPEVVQLCEILNASGVQIDGIATAVLKIHGTNGRLLHIEPFSIIPDRIEAGTYLCAAAITRSELTLTDVNAGHLGAVISKLQEMGSKFTITDN
;
A
#
# COMPACT_ATOMS: atom_id res chain seq x y z
N MET A 1 10.52 -17.96 20.19
CA MET A 1 11.19 -16.87 19.46
C MET A 1 12.24 -17.51 18.61
N ASP A 2 12.28 -17.17 17.34
CA ASP A 2 13.33 -17.63 16.44
C ASP A 2 14.54 -16.70 16.56
N TYR A 3 15.73 -17.20 16.24
CA TYR A 3 16.96 -16.41 16.22
C TYR A 3 17.75 -16.70 14.93
N LEU A 4 18.51 -15.70 14.48
CA LEU A 4 19.43 -15.86 13.35
C LEU A 4 20.85 -15.93 13.89
N GLN A 5 21.54 -17.05 13.65
CA GLN A 5 22.98 -17.19 13.90
C GLN A 5 23.74 -16.96 12.59
N ILE A 6 24.49 -15.86 12.52
CA ILE A 6 25.33 -15.54 11.36
C ILE A 6 26.76 -15.98 11.64
N LYS A 7 27.33 -16.80 10.75
CA LYS A 7 28.74 -17.18 10.77
C LYS A 7 29.46 -16.44 9.65
N LYS A 8 30.77 -16.21 9.81
CA LYS A 8 31.60 -15.64 8.75
C LYS A 8 31.51 -16.52 7.51
N ALA A 9 31.13 -15.92 6.38
CA ALA A 9 31.03 -16.59 5.08
C ALA A 9 32.10 -16.07 4.11
N SER A 10 32.32 -16.81 3.03
CA SER A 10 33.04 -16.35 1.84
C SER A 10 32.29 -15.18 1.17
N PRO A 11 32.92 -14.45 0.23
CA PRO A 11 32.20 -13.46 -0.58
C PRO A 11 30.92 -14.05 -1.18
N LEU A 12 29.86 -13.24 -1.19
CA LEU A 12 28.57 -13.62 -1.75
C LEU A 12 28.72 -13.73 -3.27
N HIS A 13 28.03 -14.69 -3.87
CA HIS A 13 27.93 -14.81 -5.30
C HIS A 13 26.62 -15.48 -5.67
N GLY A 14 26.03 -15.07 -6.79
CA GLY A 14 24.84 -15.68 -7.34
C GLY A 14 23.73 -14.69 -7.67
N GLU A 15 22.56 -15.25 -7.94
CA GLU A 15 21.36 -14.54 -8.37
C GLU A 15 20.30 -14.58 -7.27
N ILE A 16 19.63 -13.45 -7.06
CA ILE A 16 18.54 -13.30 -6.10
C ILE A 16 17.35 -12.67 -6.81
N LYS A 17 16.26 -13.43 -6.90
CA LYS A 17 14.97 -12.92 -7.34
C LYS A 17 14.33 -12.08 -6.24
N ILE A 18 13.95 -10.85 -6.58
CA ILE A 18 13.32 -9.91 -5.64
C ILE A 18 11.82 -10.18 -5.56
N SER A 19 11.30 -10.17 -4.34
CA SER A 19 9.87 -10.38 -4.06
C SER A 19 9.07 -9.13 -4.44
N GLY A 20 7.74 -9.28 -4.55
CA GLY A 20 6.88 -8.11 -4.67
C GLY A 20 6.91 -7.20 -3.45
N ALA A 21 6.75 -5.90 -3.69
CA ALA A 21 6.84 -4.83 -2.72
C ALA A 21 5.78 -4.96 -1.62
N LYS A 22 6.22 -5.20 -0.38
CA LYS A 22 5.29 -5.26 0.77
C LYS A 22 4.52 -3.95 0.92
N ASN A 23 5.17 -2.81 0.72
CA ASN A 23 4.53 -1.50 0.88
C ASN A 23 3.59 -1.12 -0.28
N ALA A 24 3.73 -1.72 -1.47
CA ALA A 24 2.72 -1.63 -2.54
C ALA A 24 1.55 -2.58 -2.29
N SER A 25 1.87 -3.78 -1.80
CA SER A 25 0.90 -4.83 -1.50
C SER A 25 -0.18 -4.39 -0.50
N LEU A 26 0.20 -3.69 0.57
CA LEU A 26 -0.72 -3.27 1.63
C LEU A 26 -1.87 -2.38 1.12
N PRO A 27 -1.63 -1.24 0.42
CA PRO A 27 -2.72 -0.45 -0.14
C PRO A 27 -3.49 -1.18 -1.25
N LEU A 28 -2.84 -2.04 -2.05
CA LEU A 28 -3.52 -2.80 -3.11
C LEU A 28 -4.46 -3.89 -2.57
N ILE A 29 -4.11 -4.51 -1.45
CA ILE A 29 -5.03 -5.40 -0.72
C ILE A 29 -6.22 -4.61 -0.19
N ALA A 30 -6.00 -3.43 0.43
CA ALA A 30 -7.10 -2.59 0.90
C ALA A 30 -7.98 -2.07 -0.25
N MET A 31 -7.40 -1.77 -1.41
CA MET A 31 -8.10 -1.35 -2.63
C MET A 31 -9.13 -2.38 -3.11
N ALA A 32 -8.94 -3.68 -2.83
CA ALA A 32 -9.91 -4.72 -3.18
C ALA A 32 -11.30 -4.49 -2.54
N ILE A 33 -11.40 -3.68 -1.48
CA ILE A 33 -12.68 -3.21 -0.92
C ILE A 33 -13.47 -2.37 -1.94
N LEU A 34 -12.84 -1.72 -2.91
CA LEU A 34 -13.52 -0.92 -3.94
C LEU A 34 -14.05 -1.76 -5.11
N ALA A 35 -13.72 -3.05 -5.16
CA ALA A 35 -14.04 -3.93 -6.29
C ALA A 35 -15.47 -4.49 -6.22
N LYS A 36 -16.07 -4.72 -7.39
CA LYS A 36 -17.32 -5.48 -7.57
C LYS A 36 -17.08 -6.95 -7.94
N ASN A 37 -15.86 -7.31 -8.33
CA ASN A 37 -15.44 -8.67 -8.67
C ASN A 37 -14.41 -9.18 -7.66
N SER A 38 -14.16 -10.50 -7.72
CA SER A 38 -13.01 -11.11 -7.07
C SER A 38 -11.72 -10.60 -7.73
N VAL A 39 -10.78 -10.10 -6.92
CA VAL A 39 -9.52 -9.52 -7.38
C VAL A 39 -8.41 -10.54 -7.25
N GLU A 40 -7.70 -10.81 -8.34
CA GLU A 40 -6.50 -11.66 -8.34
C GLU A 40 -5.24 -10.79 -8.28
N ILE A 41 -4.41 -11.05 -7.27
CA ILE A 41 -3.16 -10.32 -7.02
C ILE A 41 -2.01 -11.31 -7.08
N ARG A 42 -1.08 -11.06 -8.00
CA ARG A 42 0.14 -11.86 -8.22
C ARG A 42 1.34 -11.20 -7.54
N ASN A 43 2.35 -12.01 -7.24
CA ASN A 43 3.61 -11.56 -6.65
C ASN A 43 3.48 -10.91 -5.26
N LEU A 44 2.48 -11.30 -4.46
CA LEU A 44 2.44 -10.86 -3.06
C LEU A 44 3.58 -11.51 -2.25
N PRO A 45 4.29 -10.77 -1.38
CA PRO A 45 5.32 -11.35 -0.52
C PRO A 45 4.69 -12.11 0.65
N ASN A 46 5.22 -13.29 0.96
CA ASN A 46 4.73 -14.16 2.05
C ASN A 46 5.24 -13.70 3.43
N VAL A 47 4.84 -12.50 3.87
CA VAL A 47 5.29 -11.88 5.13
C VAL A 47 4.14 -11.61 6.11
N ALA A 48 4.47 -11.41 7.38
CA ALA A 48 3.49 -11.29 8.46
C ALA A 48 2.49 -10.14 8.26
N ASP A 49 2.95 -8.98 7.75
CA ASP A 49 2.10 -7.82 7.46
C ASP A 49 1.00 -8.18 6.45
N ILE A 50 1.34 -8.88 5.36
CA ILE A 50 0.39 -9.31 4.32
C ILE A 50 -0.64 -10.27 4.89
N LYS A 51 -0.20 -11.27 5.65
CA LYS A 51 -1.09 -12.22 6.33
C LYS A 51 -2.03 -11.51 7.31
N THR A 52 -1.54 -10.51 8.03
CA THR A 52 -2.32 -9.72 8.97
C THR A 52 -3.41 -8.92 8.26
N LEU A 53 -3.09 -8.27 7.14
CA LEU A 53 -4.08 -7.50 6.38
C LEU A 53 -5.13 -8.40 5.73
N LEU A 54 -4.73 -9.55 5.16
CA LEU A 54 -5.68 -10.53 4.62
C LEU A 54 -6.62 -11.06 5.69
N LYS A 55 -6.09 -11.35 6.90
CA LYS A 55 -6.91 -11.73 8.06
C LYS A 55 -7.85 -10.61 8.49
N LEU A 56 -7.41 -9.35 8.45
CA LEU A 56 -8.27 -8.19 8.70
C LEU A 56 -9.46 -8.18 7.74
N LEU A 57 -9.21 -8.27 6.43
CA LEU A 57 -10.28 -8.29 5.43
C LEU A 57 -11.22 -9.49 5.62
N SER A 58 -10.69 -10.67 5.97
CA SER A 58 -11.52 -11.83 6.29
C SER A 58 -12.40 -11.62 7.52
N ASN A 59 -11.90 -10.94 8.56
CA ASN A 59 -12.72 -10.55 9.70
C ASN A 59 -13.83 -9.56 9.32
N LEU A 60 -13.63 -8.76 8.27
CA LEU A 60 -14.67 -7.87 7.73
C LEU A 60 -15.70 -8.61 6.85
N GLY A 61 -15.43 -9.88 6.52
CA GLY A 61 -16.29 -10.75 5.71
C GLY A 61 -15.77 -11.05 4.31
N ALA A 62 -14.56 -10.64 3.95
CA ALA A 62 -13.97 -10.96 2.65
C ALA A 62 -13.49 -12.42 2.58
N LYS A 63 -13.63 -13.05 1.41
CA LYS A 63 -13.04 -14.36 1.14
C LYS A 63 -11.65 -14.18 0.55
N CYS A 64 -10.63 -14.48 1.34
CA CYS A 64 -9.23 -14.38 0.94
C CYS A 64 -8.67 -15.79 0.76
N SER A 65 -8.11 -16.09 -0.41
CA SER A 65 -7.40 -17.34 -0.70
C SER A 65 -5.98 -17.02 -1.17
N SER A 66 -4.98 -17.75 -0.70
CA SER A 66 -3.59 -17.52 -1.13
C SER A 66 -2.89 -18.83 -1.42
N ALA A 67 -2.34 -18.94 -2.64
CA ALA A 67 -1.45 -19.99 -3.06
C ALA A 67 -0.01 -19.45 -2.96
N TRP A 68 0.67 -19.80 -1.86
CA TRP A 68 2.08 -19.44 -1.64
C TRP A 68 2.97 -20.50 -2.30
N ALA A 69 3.54 -20.18 -3.45
CA ALA A 69 4.44 -21.06 -4.21
C ALA A 69 5.76 -20.33 -4.45
N GLU A 70 6.89 -21.06 -4.51
CA GLU A 70 8.25 -20.48 -4.55
C GLU A 70 8.43 -19.38 -5.61
N ASN A 71 7.71 -19.44 -6.74
CA ASN A 71 7.85 -18.47 -7.84
C ASN A 71 6.53 -17.92 -8.38
N ASN A 72 5.38 -18.22 -7.77
CA ASN A 72 4.08 -17.82 -8.31
C ASN A 72 3.06 -17.64 -7.18
N ASN A 73 3.30 -16.65 -6.33
CA ASN A 73 2.33 -16.27 -5.30
C ASN A 73 1.12 -15.65 -5.95
N VAL A 74 -0.05 -16.28 -5.77
CA VAL A 74 -1.34 -15.77 -6.24
C VAL A 74 -2.29 -15.70 -5.06
N THR A 75 -2.88 -14.53 -4.84
CA THR A 75 -3.92 -14.31 -3.84
C THR A 75 -5.18 -13.83 -4.53
N THR A 76 -6.31 -14.38 -4.13
CA THR A 76 -7.62 -13.96 -4.58
C THR A 76 -8.38 -13.34 -3.41
N ILE A 77 -8.97 -12.16 -3.62
CA ILE A 77 -9.74 -11.43 -2.62
C ILE A 77 -11.12 -11.12 -3.19
N ASP A 78 -12.16 -11.73 -2.62
CA ASP A 78 -13.55 -11.44 -2.94
C ASP A 78 -14.20 -10.66 -1.78
N THR A 79 -14.59 -9.43 -2.07
CA THR A 79 -15.21 -8.49 -1.11
C THR A 79 -16.72 -8.35 -1.30
N SER A 80 -17.35 -9.20 -2.11
CA SER A 80 -18.81 -9.20 -2.32
C SER A 80 -19.59 -9.54 -1.05
N SER A 81 -18.99 -10.31 -0.13
CA SER A 81 -19.58 -10.72 1.15
C SER A 81 -19.16 -9.85 2.35
N LEU A 82 -18.55 -8.69 2.13
CA LEU A 82 -18.25 -7.75 3.21
C LEU A 82 -19.55 -7.28 3.89
N THR A 83 -19.66 -7.53 5.20
CA THR A 83 -20.84 -7.17 6.01
C THR A 83 -20.48 -6.33 7.23
N GLN A 84 -19.18 -6.25 7.57
CA GLN A 84 -18.69 -5.54 8.73
C GLN A 84 -17.81 -4.36 8.30
N THR A 85 -17.92 -3.24 9.01
CA THR A 85 -17.15 -2.01 8.77
C THR A 85 -16.22 -1.67 9.94
N LYS A 86 -15.96 -2.64 10.83
CA LYS A 86 -15.18 -2.48 12.06
C LYS A 86 -13.84 -3.21 12.02
N ALA A 87 -12.74 -2.46 11.94
CA ALA A 87 -11.38 -2.97 12.09
C ALA A 87 -10.95 -2.94 13.57
N THR A 88 -10.91 -4.11 14.20
CA THR A 88 -10.73 -4.26 15.65
C THR A 88 -9.29 -4.05 16.12
N TYR A 89 -9.16 -3.60 17.38
CA TYR A 89 -7.89 -3.30 18.05
C TYR A 89 -6.87 -4.45 17.97
N ASP A 90 -7.30 -5.71 18.14
CA ASP A 90 -6.38 -6.85 18.20
C ASP A 90 -5.55 -7.05 16.93
N ILE A 91 -6.08 -6.66 15.78
CA ILE A 91 -5.35 -6.69 14.51
C ILE A 91 -4.65 -5.36 14.26
N VAL A 92 -5.29 -4.22 14.54
CA VAL A 92 -4.68 -2.92 14.27
C VAL A 92 -3.42 -2.69 15.13
N ARG A 93 -3.40 -3.18 16.37
CA ARG A 93 -2.21 -3.07 17.24
C ARG A 93 -1.00 -3.84 16.72
N THR A 94 -1.21 -4.91 15.95
CA THR A 94 -0.11 -5.72 15.41
C THR A 94 0.46 -5.12 14.14
N MET A 95 -0.31 -4.32 13.41
CA MET A 95 0.13 -3.69 12.17
C MET A 95 -0.55 -2.34 11.95
N ARG A 96 0.24 -1.26 12.09
CA ARG A 96 -0.21 0.12 11.88
C ARG A 96 -0.79 0.40 10.49
N ALA A 97 -0.31 -0.30 9.46
CA ALA A 97 -0.80 -0.15 8.09
C ALA A 97 -2.27 -0.56 7.92
N SER A 98 -2.90 -1.17 8.94
CA SER A 98 -4.33 -1.45 8.98
C SER A 98 -5.19 -0.18 8.77
N ILE A 99 -4.66 1.02 9.04
CA ILE A 99 -5.35 2.29 8.75
C ILE A 99 -5.74 2.46 7.28
N LEU A 100 -5.10 1.73 6.35
CA LEU A 100 -5.38 1.81 4.92
C LEU A 100 -6.79 1.33 4.53
N VAL A 101 -7.50 0.60 5.40
CA VAL A 101 -8.90 0.23 5.13
C VAL A 101 -9.88 1.36 5.42
N LEU A 102 -9.48 2.40 6.14
CA LEU A 102 -10.36 3.50 6.56
C LEU A 102 -11.02 4.19 5.36
N GLY A 103 -10.22 4.66 4.40
CA GLY A 103 -10.69 5.35 3.20
C GLY A 103 -11.63 4.48 2.35
N PRO A 104 -11.22 3.28 1.91
CA PRO A 104 -12.07 2.47 1.04
C PRO A 104 -13.33 1.91 1.73
N ILE A 105 -13.30 1.59 3.04
CA ILE A 105 -14.53 1.21 3.75
C ILE A 105 -15.47 2.41 3.83
N LEU A 106 -14.98 3.59 4.22
CA LEU A 106 -15.80 4.78 4.34
C LEU A 106 -16.42 5.18 2.99
N ALA A 107 -15.65 5.10 1.91
CA ALA A 107 -16.13 5.41 0.57
C ALA A 107 -17.17 4.42 0.06
N ARG A 108 -17.03 3.11 0.36
CA ARG A 108 -17.97 2.07 -0.08
C ARG A 108 -19.24 1.98 0.78
N PHE A 109 -19.11 2.08 2.09
CA PHE A 109 -20.19 1.79 3.05
C PHE A 109 -20.75 3.04 3.74
N GLY A 110 -20.12 4.20 3.57
CA GLY A 110 -20.55 5.46 4.17
C GLY A 110 -20.31 5.55 5.68
N HIS A 111 -19.84 4.50 6.34
CA HIS A 111 -19.48 4.51 7.76
C HIS A 111 -18.45 3.42 8.08
N CYS A 112 -17.62 3.64 9.11
CA CYS A 112 -16.70 2.63 9.62
C CYS A 112 -16.17 2.95 11.02
N GLU A 113 -15.64 1.91 11.67
CA GLU A 113 -14.94 1.98 12.95
C GLU A 113 -13.55 1.37 12.79
N VAL A 114 -12.50 2.18 12.90
CA VAL A 114 -11.12 1.69 12.76
C VAL A 114 -10.35 2.04 14.02
N SER A 115 -9.77 1.03 14.69
CA SER A 115 -8.96 1.29 15.88
C SER A 115 -7.79 2.24 15.55
N LEU A 116 -7.48 3.17 16.46
CA LEU A 116 -6.34 4.06 16.29
C LEU A 116 -5.04 3.28 16.42
N PRO A 117 -4.11 3.39 15.46
CA PRO A 117 -2.78 2.85 15.65
C PRO A 117 -2.08 3.54 16.82
N GLY A 118 -1.54 2.75 17.74
CA GLY A 118 -0.78 3.24 18.88
C GLY A 118 0.60 3.82 18.51
N GLY A 119 1.43 4.00 19.55
CA GLY A 119 2.82 4.43 19.40
C GLY A 119 3.68 3.46 18.58
N CYS A 120 4.68 3.98 17.88
CA CYS A 120 5.64 3.20 17.11
C CYS A 120 7.05 3.48 17.62
N ALA A 121 7.86 2.44 17.86
CA ALA A 121 9.22 2.58 18.38
C ALA A 121 10.16 3.37 17.44
N ILE A 122 9.84 3.46 16.14
CA ILE A 122 10.62 4.22 15.15
C ILE A 122 10.45 5.73 15.35
N GLY A 123 9.33 6.18 15.93
CA GLY A 123 9.06 7.59 16.18
C GLY A 123 7.58 7.94 16.11
N GLN A 124 7.28 9.23 16.32
CA GLN A 124 5.92 9.74 16.21
C GLN A 124 5.43 9.64 14.78
N ARG A 125 4.31 8.93 14.62
CA ARG A 125 3.58 8.81 13.37
C ARG A 125 2.14 9.11 13.76
N PRO A 126 1.62 10.32 13.54
CA PRO A 126 0.20 10.58 13.70
C PRO A 126 -0.58 10.10 12.45
N VAL A 127 -1.90 9.96 12.58
CA VAL A 127 -2.83 9.70 11.44
C VAL A 127 -3.69 10.92 11.13
N ASP A 128 -3.36 12.07 11.73
CA ASP A 128 -4.00 13.37 11.59
C ASP A 128 -4.30 13.75 10.13
N LEU A 129 -3.32 13.58 9.24
CA LEU A 129 -3.50 13.90 7.83
C LEU A 129 -4.53 13.02 7.12
N HIS A 130 -4.71 11.77 7.56
CA HIS A 130 -5.76 10.92 7.01
C HIS A 130 -7.14 11.44 7.40
N LEU A 131 -7.30 11.79 8.68
CA LEU A 131 -8.58 12.23 9.24
C LEU A 131 -8.98 13.58 8.68
N LYS A 132 -8.07 14.57 8.72
CA LYS A 132 -8.28 15.93 8.18
C LYS A 132 -8.70 15.90 6.71
N ALA A 133 -8.07 15.04 5.91
CA ALA A 133 -8.41 14.91 4.49
C ALA A 133 -9.79 14.27 4.27
N LEU A 134 -10.15 13.23 5.04
CA LEU A 134 -11.49 12.63 4.95
C LEU A 134 -12.59 13.59 5.44
N GLU A 135 -12.31 14.40 6.48
CA GLU A 135 -13.21 15.47 6.94
C GLU A 135 -13.43 16.53 5.87
N GLN A 136 -12.36 16.94 5.15
CA GLN A 136 -12.48 17.84 4.00
C GLN A 136 -13.33 17.25 2.86
N MET A 137 -13.36 15.92 2.73
CA MET A 137 -14.25 15.20 1.79
C MET A 137 -15.68 15.04 2.33
N GLY A 138 -16.02 15.63 3.48
CA GLY A 138 -17.36 15.62 4.06
C GLY A 138 -17.64 14.50 5.07
N ALA A 139 -16.61 13.78 5.53
CA ALA A 139 -16.75 12.84 6.64
C ALA A 139 -16.90 13.58 7.98
N VAL A 140 -17.70 13.01 8.88
CA VAL A 140 -17.75 13.36 10.30
C VAL A 140 -16.97 12.30 11.06
N ILE A 141 -15.92 12.72 11.76
CA ILE A 141 -15.00 11.81 12.46
C ILE A 141 -14.96 12.13 13.95
N ASN A 142 -15.29 11.14 14.77
CA ASN A 142 -15.13 11.19 16.22
C ASN A 142 -14.14 10.14 16.69
N ILE A 143 -13.33 10.48 17.70
CA ILE A 143 -12.43 9.53 18.34
C ILE A 143 -12.98 9.21 19.72
N GLU A 144 -13.41 7.97 19.91
CA GLU A 144 -14.00 7.49 21.16
C GLU A 144 -13.38 6.15 21.54
N ALA A 145 -12.99 5.99 22.81
CA ALA A 145 -12.39 4.75 23.35
C ALA A 145 -11.25 4.14 22.50
N GLY A 146 -10.44 4.97 21.81
CA GLY A 146 -9.33 4.50 20.98
C GLY A 146 -9.75 3.99 19.58
N TYR A 147 -10.97 4.29 19.14
CA TYR A 147 -11.46 4.02 17.80
C TYR A 147 -11.75 5.32 17.04
N ILE A 148 -11.50 5.29 15.74
CA ILE A 148 -11.94 6.29 14.77
C ILE A 148 -13.32 5.87 14.32
N HIS A 149 -14.34 6.63 14.71
CA HIS A 149 -15.70 6.51 14.23
C HIS A 149 -15.88 7.51 13.09
N ALA A 150 -15.98 7.03 11.85
CA ALA A 150 -16.12 7.90 10.68
C ALA A 150 -17.42 7.61 9.96
N ILE A 151 -18.17 8.67 9.62
CA ILE A 151 -19.44 8.60 8.87
C ILE A 151 -19.40 9.63 7.74
N ALA A 152 -19.80 9.24 6.54
CA ALA A 152 -19.96 10.10 5.37
C ALA A 152 -21.47 10.20 5.04
N PRO A 153 -22.23 11.08 5.72
CA PRO A 153 -23.69 11.07 5.71
C PRO A 153 -24.29 11.26 4.31
N ASN A 154 -23.59 11.97 3.43
CA ASN A 154 -24.01 12.25 2.05
C ASN A 154 -23.07 11.61 1.02
N GLY A 155 -22.36 10.54 1.42
CA GLY A 155 -21.19 10.03 0.72
C GLY A 155 -20.00 11.00 0.81
N LEU A 156 -18.82 10.53 0.40
CA LEU A 156 -17.65 11.39 0.28
C LEU A 156 -17.75 12.26 -0.96
N LYS A 157 -17.32 13.53 -0.85
CA LYS A 157 -17.30 14.51 -1.94
C LYS A 157 -15.88 14.82 -2.36
N GLY A 158 -15.72 15.11 -3.65
CA GLY A 158 -14.50 15.66 -4.21
C GLY A 158 -14.21 17.05 -3.62
N CYS A 159 -12.93 17.33 -3.36
CA CYS A 159 -12.46 18.60 -2.83
C CYS A 159 -10.95 18.80 -3.11
N ASP A 160 -10.44 19.99 -2.84
CA ASP A 160 -9.01 20.27 -2.89
C ASP A 160 -8.36 20.03 -1.52
N ILE A 161 -7.38 19.12 -1.49
CA ILE A 161 -6.65 18.70 -0.29
C ILE A 161 -5.19 19.08 -0.47
N ILE A 162 -4.63 19.75 0.54
CA ILE A 162 -3.19 20.08 0.59
C ILE A 162 -2.59 19.35 1.79
N PHE A 163 -1.65 18.45 1.55
CA PHE A 163 -0.92 17.80 2.64
C PHE A 163 0.23 18.68 3.13
N ASP A 164 0.21 19.01 4.43
CA ASP A 164 1.24 19.82 5.09
C ASP A 164 2.64 19.15 5.09
N LYS A 165 2.66 17.82 4.98
CA LYS A 165 3.86 16.99 4.82
C LYS A 165 3.55 15.80 3.91
N ILE A 166 4.57 15.29 3.22
CA ILE A 166 4.43 14.08 2.41
C ILE A 166 4.00 12.91 3.31
N THR A 167 2.93 12.22 2.93
CA THR A 167 2.41 11.06 3.64
C THR A 167 2.02 9.95 2.66
N VAL A 168 2.77 8.85 2.67
CA VAL A 168 2.57 7.72 1.74
C VAL A 168 1.21 7.06 1.99
N THR A 169 0.97 6.60 3.21
CA THR A 169 -0.30 5.96 3.56
C THR A 169 -1.46 6.93 3.54
N GLY A 170 -1.23 8.21 3.86
CA GLY A 170 -2.25 9.26 3.76
C GLY A 170 -2.70 9.44 2.32
N THR A 171 -1.75 9.63 1.41
CA THR A 171 -2.03 9.74 -0.03
C THR A 171 -2.77 8.49 -0.54
N ALA A 172 -2.27 7.29 -0.25
CA ALA A 172 -2.92 6.05 -0.70
C ALA A 172 -4.36 5.91 -0.18
N ASN A 173 -4.60 6.24 1.09
CA ASN A 173 -5.92 6.16 1.71
C ASN A 173 -6.92 7.14 1.07
N ILE A 174 -6.48 8.37 0.77
CA ILE A 174 -7.31 9.38 0.14
C ILE A 174 -7.53 9.10 -1.34
N VAL A 175 -6.53 8.58 -2.06
CA VAL A 175 -6.70 8.10 -3.45
C VAL A 175 -7.79 7.03 -3.52
N MET A 176 -7.76 6.04 -2.62
CA MET A 176 -8.81 5.01 -2.54
C MET A 176 -10.18 5.58 -2.17
N ALA A 177 -10.24 6.55 -1.26
CA ALA A 177 -11.50 7.19 -0.87
C ALA A 177 -12.10 8.03 -2.01
N ALA A 178 -11.26 8.82 -2.69
CA ALA A 178 -11.63 9.67 -3.81
C ALA A 178 -12.10 8.87 -5.03
N ALA A 179 -11.60 7.66 -5.23
CA ALA A 179 -11.99 6.79 -6.33
C ALA A 179 -13.50 6.54 -6.41
N LEU A 180 -14.21 6.47 -5.27
CA LEU A 180 -15.67 6.30 -5.23
C LEU A 180 -16.42 7.58 -4.82
N ALA A 181 -15.73 8.69 -4.56
CA ALA A 181 -16.36 9.94 -4.14
C ALA A 181 -17.22 10.57 -5.25
N ASP A 182 -18.08 11.51 -4.87
CA ASP A 182 -18.84 12.34 -5.80
C ASP A 182 -18.06 13.60 -6.19
N GLY A 183 -17.69 13.71 -7.47
CA GLY A 183 -16.93 14.83 -8.02
C GLY A 183 -15.42 14.57 -8.10
N ILE A 184 -14.64 15.66 -8.11
CA ILE A 184 -13.19 15.62 -8.36
C ILE A 184 -12.44 15.94 -7.07
N THR A 185 -11.47 15.09 -6.70
CA THR A 185 -10.53 15.37 -5.61
C THR A 185 -9.16 15.75 -6.17
N THR A 186 -8.63 16.89 -5.77
CA THR A 186 -7.24 17.28 -6.06
C THR A 186 -6.40 17.11 -4.81
N ILE A 187 -5.33 16.33 -4.88
CA ILE A 187 -4.35 16.17 -3.79
C ILE A 187 -3.07 16.90 -4.17
N THR A 188 -2.72 17.96 -3.45
CA THR A 188 -1.46 18.68 -3.58
C THR A 188 -0.46 18.22 -2.53
N ASN A 189 0.82 18.13 -2.92
CA ASN A 189 1.90 17.56 -2.13
C ASN A 189 1.70 16.06 -1.85
N ALA A 190 1.19 15.35 -2.86
CA ALA A 190 0.99 13.91 -2.83
C ALA A 190 2.32 13.14 -2.76
N ALA A 191 2.28 11.97 -2.12
CA ALA A 191 3.38 11.01 -2.15
C ALA A 191 3.63 10.49 -3.57
N ARG A 192 4.90 10.34 -3.95
CA ARG A 192 5.36 9.97 -5.31
C ARG A 192 6.07 8.63 -5.35
N GLU A 193 6.04 7.92 -4.23
CA GLU A 193 6.64 6.62 -4.07
C GLU A 193 6.05 5.61 -5.08
N PRO A 194 6.87 4.68 -5.64
CA PRO A 194 6.41 3.70 -6.62
C PRO A 194 5.17 2.90 -6.16
N GLU A 195 5.05 2.69 -4.86
CA GLU A 195 3.91 2.02 -4.25
C GLU A 195 2.58 2.78 -4.43
N VAL A 196 2.62 4.12 -4.37
CA VAL A 196 1.44 4.99 -4.62
C VAL A 196 1.16 5.10 -6.11
N VAL A 197 2.21 5.14 -6.92
CA VAL A 197 2.12 5.15 -8.39
C VAL A 197 1.37 3.90 -8.87
N GLN A 198 1.78 2.71 -8.43
CA GLN A 198 1.12 1.46 -8.82
C GLN A 198 -0.36 1.43 -8.42
N LEU A 199 -0.70 1.92 -7.21
CA LEU A 199 -2.10 2.05 -6.78
C LEU A 199 -2.90 2.93 -7.75
N CYS A 200 -2.36 4.09 -8.13
CA CYS A 200 -3.02 5.00 -9.05
C CYS A 200 -3.16 4.38 -10.46
N GLU A 201 -2.13 3.71 -10.95
CA GLU A 201 -2.16 3.05 -12.27
C GLU A 201 -3.24 1.96 -12.34
N ILE A 202 -3.37 1.14 -11.29
CA ILE A 202 -4.38 0.07 -11.26
C ILE A 202 -5.79 0.65 -11.14
N LEU A 203 -6.01 1.67 -10.29
CA LEU A 203 -7.29 2.36 -10.21
C LEU A 203 -7.65 3.03 -11.55
N ASN A 204 -6.66 3.62 -12.23
CA ASN A 204 -6.85 4.24 -13.53
C ASN A 204 -7.22 3.22 -14.62
N ALA A 205 -6.52 2.08 -14.65
CA ALA A 205 -6.88 0.95 -15.51
C ALA A 205 -8.27 0.37 -15.19
N SER A 206 -8.73 0.51 -13.95
CA SER A 206 -10.05 0.04 -13.47
C SER A 206 -11.19 1.05 -13.72
N GLY A 207 -10.92 2.14 -14.45
CA GLY A 207 -11.93 3.11 -14.90
C GLY A 207 -12.15 4.31 -13.99
N VAL A 208 -11.23 4.60 -13.06
CA VAL A 208 -11.16 5.86 -12.31
C VAL A 208 -10.23 6.81 -13.05
N GLN A 209 -10.69 7.94 -13.60
CA GLN A 209 -9.73 8.85 -14.24
C GLN A 209 -8.81 9.49 -13.18
N ILE A 210 -7.50 9.27 -13.30
CA ILE A 210 -6.49 9.86 -12.42
C ILE A 210 -5.44 10.61 -13.25
N ASP A 211 -5.43 11.94 -13.13
CA ASP A 211 -4.42 12.79 -13.77
C ASP A 211 -3.26 13.04 -12.80
N GLY A 212 -2.05 13.21 -13.34
CA GLY A 212 -0.86 13.57 -12.55
C GLY A 212 -0.20 12.41 -11.79
N ILE A 213 -0.44 11.16 -12.20
CA ILE A 213 0.24 9.96 -11.65
C ILE A 213 1.77 10.19 -11.63
N ALA A 214 2.41 9.78 -10.54
CA ALA A 214 3.83 10.00 -10.25
C ALA A 214 4.27 11.47 -10.04
N THR A 215 3.34 12.42 -10.01
CA THR A 215 3.62 13.83 -9.69
C THR A 215 3.16 14.20 -8.28
N ALA A 216 3.50 15.42 -7.84
CA ALA A 216 3.09 15.93 -6.54
C ALA A 216 1.62 16.41 -6.49
N VAL A 217 0.93 16.44 -7.64
CA VAL A 217 -0.47 16.87 -7.76
C VAL A 217 -1.25 15.75 -8.44
N LEU A 218 -2.16 15.12 -7.70
CA LEU A 218 -3.06 14.10 -8.22
C LEU A 218 -4.45 14.69 -8.38
N LYS A 219 -5.11 14.43 -9.51
CA LYS A 219 -6.52 14.79 -9.73
C LYS A 219 -7.32 13.52 -10.00
N ILE A 220 -8.18 13.15 -9.06
CA ILE A 220 -8.95 11.91 -9.08
C ILE A 220 -10.41 12.28 -9.38
N HIS A 221 -10.95 11.74 -10.46
CA HIS A 221 -12.36 11.89 -10.82
C HIS A 221 -13.13 10.69 -10.28
N GLY A 222 -13.89 10.90 -9.21
CA GLY A 222 -14.60 9.85 -8.50
C GLY A 222 -15.71 9.22 -9.33
N THR A 223 -16.00 7.96 -9.08
CA THR A 223 -17.01 7.19 -9.83
C THR A 223 -18.43 7.36 -9.31
N ASN A 224 -18.67 8.32 -8.41
CA ASN A 224 -19.96 8.59 -7.78
C ASN A 224 -20.56 7.34 -7.12
N GLY A 225 -19.74 6.63 -6.32
CA GLY A 225 -20.14 5.42 -5.59
C GLY A 225 -20.13 4.12 -6.40
N ARG A 226 -19.84 4.16 -7.71
CA ARG A 226 -19.83 2.95 -8.55
C ARG A 226 -18.58 2.11 -8.28
N LEU A 227 -18.77 0.90 -7.76
CA LEU A 227 -17.71 -0.10 -7.55
C LEU A 227 -16.96 -0.43 -8.85
N LEU A 228 -15.68 -0.76 -8.69
CA LEU A 228 -14.73 -0.92 -9.78
C LEU A 228 -14.66 -2.37 -10.27
N HIS A 229 -14.45 -2.56 -11.57
CA HIS A 229 -13.95 -3.84 -12.07
C HIS A 229 -12.43 -3.80 -12.04
N ILE A 230 -11.79 -4.64 -11.24
CA ILE A 230 -10.32 -4.67 -11.11
C ILE A 230 -9.81 -5.95 -11.74
N GLU A 231 -9.08 -5.81 -12.84
CA GLU A 231 -8.42 -6.90 -13.56
C GLU A 231 -7.29 -7.51 -12.73
N PRO A 232 -6.88 -8.77 -12.99
CA PRO A 232 -5.69 -9.35 -12.37
C PRO A 232 -4.44 -8.49 -12.58
N PHE A 233 -3.64 -8.31 -11.54
CA PHE A 233 -2.39 -7.54 -11.60
C PHE A 233 -1.28 -8.20 -10.78
N SER A 234 -0.04 -7.76 -11.03
CA SER A 234 1.14 -8.20 -10.29
C SER A 234 1.73 -7.05 -9.47
N ILE A 235 2.14 -7.32 -8.24
CA ILE A 235 2.82 -6.35 -7.38
C ILE A 235 4.20 -6.02 -7.97
N ILE A 236 4.56 -4.72 -7.99
CA ILE A 236 5.91 -4.28 -8.41
C ILE A 236 7.00 -4.89 -7.50
N PRO A 237 8.25 -5.03 -7.98
CA PRO A 237 9.38 -5.44 -7.15
C PRO A 237 9.62 -4.60 -5.90
N ASP A 238 10.02 -5.24 -4.79
CA ASP A 238 10.36 -4.57 -3.54
C ASP A 238 11.72 -3.86 -3.62
N ARG A 239 11.67 -2.55 -3.85
CA ARG A 239 12.87 -1.70 -3.88
C ARG A 239 13.63 -1.67 -2.54
N ILE A 240 13.00 -1.99 -1.40
CA ILE A 240 13.67 -2.03 -0.09
C ILE A 240 14.41 -3.36 0.07
N GLU A 241 13.81 -4.46 -0.34
CA GLU A 241 14.48 -5.77 -0.39
C GLU A 241 15.68 -5.72 -1.35
N ALA A 242 15.48 -5.21 -2.57
CA ALA A 242 16.55 -5.05 -3.54
C ALA A 242 17.70 -4.19 -3.00
N GLY A 243 17.38 -3.02 -2.44
CA GLY A 243 18.38 -2.14 -1.81
C GLY A 243 19.13 -2.82 -0.66
N THR A 244 18.47 -3.69 0.09
CA THR A 244 19.09 -4.47 1.17
C THR A 244 20.14 -5.43 0.64
N TYR A 245 19.84 -6.19 -0.42
CA TYR A 245 20.81 -7.09 -1.04
C TYR A 245 21.94 -6.34 -1.76
N LEU A 246 21.67 -5.19 -2.38
CA LEU A 246 22.72 -4.32 -2.93
C LEU A 246 23.69 -3.85 -1.84
N CYS A 247 23.18 -3.44 -0.67
CA CYS A 247 24.02 -3.10 0.47
C CYS A 247 24.82 -4.31 0.98
N ALA A 248 24.22 -5.51 1.02
CA ALA A 248 24.91 -6.73 1.41
C ALA A 248 26.09 -7.05 0.46
N ALA A 249 25.87 -6.94 -0.85
CA ALA A 249 26.93 -7.07 -1.84
C ALA A 249 28.04 -6.04 -1.64
N ALA A 250 27.68 -4.77 -1.44
CA ALA A 250 28.64 -3.68 -1.24
C ALA A 250 29.51 -3.88 0.01
N ILE A 251 28.91 -4.19 1.17
CA ILE A 251 29.63 -4.38 2.44
C ILE A 251 30.59 -5.58 2.37
N THR A 252 30.19 -6.63 1.63
CA THR A 252 31.00 -7.85 1.48
C THR A 252 31.96 -7.81 0.29
N ARG A 253 31.93 -6.73 -0.51
CA ARG A 253 32.70 -6.58 -1.77
C ARG A 253 32.46 -7.74 -2.73
N SER A 254 31.19 -8.09 -2.86
CA SER A 254 30.71 -9.26 -3.59
C SER A 254 30.01 -8.86 -4.89
N GLU A 255 29.89 -9.83 -5.79
CA GLU A 255 29.13 -9.68 -7.04
C GLU A 255 27.83 -10.48 -6.92
N LEU A 256 26.69 -9.77 -6.97
CA LEU A 256 25.35 -10.34 -6.93
C LEU A 256 24.53 -9.83 -8.10
N THR A 257 23.73 -10.73 -8.70
CA THR A 257 22.71 -10.38 -9.68
C THR A 257 21.36 -10.34 -8.99
N LEU A 258 20.61 -9.25 -9.16
CA LEU A 258 19.22 -9.16 -8.70
C LEU A 258 18.29 -9.27 -9.90
N THR A 259 17.32 -10.19 -9.86
CA THR A 259 16.29 -10.38 -10.89
C THR A 259 14.92 -9.95 -10.38
N ASP A 260 13.99 -9.70 -11.31
CA ASP A 260 12.68 -9.11 -11.02
C ASP A 260 12.80 -7.80 -10.22
N VAL A 261 13.61 -6.86 -10.72
CA VAL A 261 13.89 -5.58 -10.06
C VAL A 261 13.66 -4.41 -11.02
N ASN A 262 13.24 -3.26 -10.50
CA ASN A 262 13.18 -2.03 -11.29
C ASN A 262 14.24 -1.04 -10.77
N ALA A 263 15.32 -0.86 -11.54
CA ALA A 263 16.41 0.05 -11.20
C ALA A 263 15.95 1.52 -11.06
N GLY A 264 14.92 1.94 -11.80
CA GLY A 264 14.32 3.26 -11.70
C GLY A 264 13.74 3.55 -10.32
N HIS A 265 13.26 2.53 -9.59
CA HIS A 265 12.78 2.67 -8.21
C HIS A 265 13.90 2.82 -7.17
N LEU A 266 15.15 2.57 -7.58
CA LEU A 266 16.34 2.50 -6.72
C LEU A 266 17.34 3.63 -6.98
N GLY A 267 17.01 4.63 -7.81
CA GLY A 267 17.96 5.64 -8.31
C GLY A 267 18.84 6.28 -7.22
N ALA A 268 18.26 6.69 -6.09
CA ALA A 268 19.02 7.28 -4.98
C ALA A 268 19.97 6.28 -4.31
N VAL A 269 19.53 5.02 -4.11
CA VAL A 269 20.35 3.96 -3.50
C VAL A 269 21.52 3.61 -4.41
N ILE A 270 21.25 3.38 -5.70
CA ILE A 270 22.27 3.09 -6.71
C ILE A 270 23.29 4.22 -6.78
N SER A 271 22.82 5.47 -6.86
CA SER A 271 23.70 6.66 -6.87
C SER A 271 24.64 6.68 -5.66
N LYS A 272 24.13 6.43 -4.44
CA LYS A 272 24.98 6.42 -3.24
C LYS A 272 25.95 5.24 -3.18
N LEU A 273 25.55 4.06 -3.64
CA LEU A 273 26.45 2.92 -3.75
C LEU A 273 27.55 3.17 -4.79
N GLN A 274 27.24 3.84 -5.91
CA GLN A 274 28.22 4.24 -6.92
C GLN A 274 29.22 5.27 -6.39
N GLU A 275 28.76 6.28 -5.64
CA GLU A 275 29.64 7.24 -4.95
C GLU A 275 30.63 6.55 -4.00
N MET A 276 30.24 5.40 -3.41
CA MET A 276 31.11 4.57 -2.56
C MET A 276 32.00 3.59 -3.33
N GLY A 277 31.91 3.54 -4.66
CA GLY A 277 32.76 2.73 -5.53
C GLY A 277 32.15 1.40 -6.01
N SER A 278 30.88 1.11 -5.68
CA SER A 278 30.18 -0.04 -6.26
C SER A 278 29.92 0.17 -7.75
N LYS A 279 30.00 -0.89 -8.54
CA LYS A 279 29.69 -0.88 -9.98
C LYS A 279 28.38 -1.62 -10.22
N PHE A 280 27.61 -1.14 -11.19
CA PHE A 280 26.32 -1.71 -11.56
C PHE A 280 26.28 -1.91 -13.07
N THR A 281 25.76 -3.07 -13.47
CA THR A 281 25.31 -3.33 -14.84
C THR A 281 23.80 -3.50 -14.75
N ILE A 282 23.05 -2.62 -15.42
CA ILE A 282 21.59 -2.70 -15.47
C ILE A 282 21.23 -3.28 -16.83
N THR A 283 20.45 -4.36 -16.81
CA THR A 283 19.92 -5.04 -18.00
C THR A 283 18.41 -4.88 -18.04
N ASP A 284 17.83 -4.96 -19.25
CA ASP A 284 16.37 -4.83 -19.44
C ASP A 284 15.58 -6.10 -19.06
N ASN A 285 16.30 -7.18 -18.71
CA ASN A 285 15.73 -8.44 -18.24
C ASN A 285 15.76 -8.51 -16.72
#